data_AF-A0A970FVP5-F1
#
_entry.id   AF-A0A970FVP5-F1
#
_cell.length_a   1.000
_cell.length_b   1.000
_cell.length_c   1.000
_cell.angle_alpha   90.00
_cell.angle_beta   90.00
_cell.angle_gamma   90.00
#
_symmetry.space_group_name_H-M   'P 1'
#
loop_
_entity.id
_entity.type
_entity.pdbx_description
1 polymer ?
#
loop_
_entity_poly.entity_id
_entity_poly.type
_entity_poly.pdbx_seq_one_letter_code
_entity_poly.pdbx_strand_id
1 'polypeptide(L)' 'VMAEVKGMIAPRPRGENGFGYDPIFLLPQHNCTMAELKDEEKNRISHRGLALEAMARLLLDRMKRS' A
#
# COMPACT_ATOMS: atom_id res chain seq x y z
N VAL A 1 -4.97 11.06 8.98
CA VAL A 1 -5.18 9.59 8.99
C VAL A 1 -3.81 8.93 8.94
N MET A 2 -3.58 7.91 9.75
CA MET A 2 -2.33 7.14 9.78
C MET A 2 -2.62 5.74 9.28
N ALA A 3 -1.73 5.17 8.47
CA ALA A 3 -1.81 3.79 8.03
C ALA A 3 -0.39 3.23 7.87
N GLU A 4 -0.24 1.94 8.17
CA GLU A 4 1.03 1.22 8.05
C GLU A 4 0.78 -0.11 7.35
N VAL A 5 1.84 -0.63 6.73
CA VAL A 5 1.89 -2.00 6.22
C VAL A 5 3.12 -2.64 6.81
N LYS A 6 2.95 -3.78 7.46
CA LYS A 6 4.06 -4.55 8.02
C LYS A 6 4.61 -5.50 6.98
N GLY A 7 5.93 -5.56 6.90
CA GLY A 7 6.66 -6.39 5.95
C GLY A 7 8.04 -6.72 6.45
N MET A 8 8.85 -7.31 5.58
CA MET A 8 10.23 -7.68 5.83
C MET A 8 11.12 -7.16 4.70
N ILE A 9 12.43 -7.07 4.93
CA ILE A 9 13.38 -6.77 3.86
C ILE A 9 13.78 -8.08 3.18
N ALA A 10 13.53 -8.17 1.88
CA ALA A 10 13.92 -9.31 1.07
C ALA A 10 15.45 -9.36 0.90
N PRO A 11 16.05 -10.56 0.78
CA PRO A 11 17.49 -10.71 0.58
C PRO A 11 17.98 -10.23 -0.79
N ARG A 12 17.08 -10.13 -1.78
CA ARG A 12 17.35 -9.63 -3.14
C ARG A 12 16.12 -8.88 -3.67
N PRO A 13 16.31 -7.86 -4.52
CA PRO A 13 15.20 -7.16 -5.16
C PRO A 13 14.43 -8.09 -6.11
N ARG A 14 13.10 -7.98 -6.15
CA ARG A 14 12.20 -8.66 -7.10
C ARG A 14 11.09 -7.74 -7.55
N GLY A 15 10.59 -7.94 -8.76
CA GLY A 15 9.54 -7.11 -9.37
C GLY A 15 10.07 -5.83 -10.01
N GLU A 16 9.28 -5.28 -10.92
CA GLU A 16 9.64 -4.10 -11.74
C GLU A 16 8.67 -2.93 -11.55
N ASN A 17 7.56 -3.13 -10.83
CA ASN A 17 6.56 -2.09 -10.61
C ASN A 17 6.91 -1.20 -9.41
N GLY A 18 6.22 -0.07 -9.30
CA GLY A 18 6.39 0.83 -8.16
C GLY A 18 7.68 1.64 -8.21
N PHE A 19 8.20 2.01 -7.05
CA PHE A 19 9.35 2.90 -6.91
C PHE A 19 10.04 2.73 -5.54
N GLY A 20 11.24 3.29 -5.40
CA GLY A 20 11.97 3.30 -4.13
C GLY A 20 12.26 1.88 -3.61
N TYR A 21 11.82 1.58 -2.39
CA TYR A 21 12.10 0.30 -1.71
C TYR A 21 11.14 -0.82 -2.07
N ASP A 22 10.18 -0.59 -2.96
CA ASP A 22 9.19 -1.59 -3.34
C ASP A 22 9.80 -2.94 -3.77
N PRO A 23 10.94 -3.00 -4.52
CA PRO A 23 11.54 -4.26 -4.91
C PRO A 23 12.11 -5.08 -3.77
N ILE A 24 12.34 -4.50 -2.58
CA ILE A 24 12.89 -5.20 -1.42
C ILE A 24 11.91 -5.28 -0.24
N PHE A 25 10.76 -4.62 -0.33
CA PHE A 25 9.75 -4.66 0.73
C PHE A 25 8.84 -5.88 0.54
N LEU A 26 9.12 -6.97 1.25
CA LEU A 26 8.42 -8.25 1.18
C LEU A 26 7.14 -8.23 2.03
N LEU A 27 6.04 -8.70 1.46
CA LEU A 27 4.77 -8.98 2.14
C LEU A 27 4.69 -10.47 2.48
N PRO A 28 4.89 -10.90 3.75
CA PRO A 28 4.96 -12.31 4.11
C PRO A 28 3.69 -13.10 3.74
N GLN A 29 2.53 -12.44 3.84
CA GLN A 29 1.22 -13.04 3.54
C GLN A 29 1.03 -13.35 2.04
N HIS A 30 1.74 -12.64 1.17
CA HIS A 30 1.64 -12.79 -0.29
C HIS A 30 2.91 -13.40 -0.91
N ASN A 31 3.96 -13.61 -0.12
CA ASN A 31 5.28 -14.06 -0.54
C ASN A 31 5.86 -13.27 -1.74
N CYS A 32 5.46 -12.01 -1.89
CA CYS A 32 5.86 -11.14 -2.97
C CYS A 32 6.30 -9.78 -2.42
N THR A 33 7.14 -9.08 -3.17
CA THR A 33 7.53 -7.71 -2.86
C THR A 33 6.46 -6.74 -3.34
N MET A 34 6.45 -5.51 -2.82
CA MET A 34 5.55 -4.46 -3.29
C MET A 34 5.72 -4.17 -4.80
N ALA A 35 6.90 -4.40 -5.37
CA ALA A 35 7.16 -4.23 -6.80
C ALA A 35 6.67 -5.40 -7.67
N GLU A 36 6.35 -6.54 -7.06
CA GLU A 36 5.76 -7.70 -7.76
C GLU A 36 4.23 -7.57 -7.88
N LEU A 37 3.61 -6.63 -7.14
CA LEU A 37 2.19 -6.35 -7.23
C LEU A 37 1.85 -5.51 -8.47
N LYS A 38 0.66 -5.74 -9.01
CA LYS A 38 0.03 -4.81 -9.95
C LYS A 38 -0.39 -3.53 -9.22
N ASP A 39 -0.42 -2.41 -9.92
CA ASP A 39 -0.77 -1.11 -9.33
C ASP A 39 -2.12 -1.09 -8.63
N GLU A 40 -3.13 -1.77 -9.19
CA GLU A 40 -4.46 -1.90 -8.59
C GLU A 40 -4.42 -2.57 -7.22
N GLU A 41 -3.72 -3.70 -7.12
CA GLU A 41 -3.60 -4.46 -5.87
C GLU A 41 -2.77 -3.68 -4.84
N LYS A 42 -1.68 -3.07 -5.30
CA LYS A 42 -0.85 -2.19 -4.45
C LYS A 42 -1.65 -0.99 -3.91
N ASN A 43 -2.48 -0.37 -4.73
CA ASN A 43 -3.33 0.74 -4.30
C ASN A 43 -4.39 0.29 -3.28
N ARG A 44 -4.80 -0.99 -3.29
CA ARG A 44 -5.73 -1.55 -2.32
C ARG A 44 -5.09 -1.85 -0.96
N ILE A 45 -3.84 -2.33 -0.96
CA ILE A 45 -3.20 -2.85 0.27
C ILE A 45 -2.06 -2.00 0.81
N SER A 46 -1.58 -1.00 0.07
CA SER A 46 -0.49 -0.12 0.54
C SER A 46 -0.93 0.83 1.65
N HIS A 47 0.03 1.27 2.47
CA HIS A 47 -0.18 2.28 3.51
C HIS A 47 -0.83 3.55 2.95
N ARG A 48 -0.41 3.96 1.74
CA ARG A 48 -0.98 5.11 1.05
C ARG A 48 -2.44 4.88 0.65
N GLY A 49 -2.75 3.71 0.10
CA GLY A 49 -4.10 3.30 -0.26
C GLY A 49 -5.06 3.34 0.93
N LEU A 50 -4.67 2.68 2.01
CA LEU A 50 -5.45 2.61 3.26
C LEU A 50 -5.65 4.00 3.89
N ALA A 51 -4.62 4.84 3.89
CA ALA A 51 -4.73 6.21 4.38
C ALA A 51 -5.69 7.04 3.52
N LEU A 52 -5.59 6.96 2.19
CA LEU A 52 -6.47 7.69 1.27
C LEU A 52 -7.93 7.25 1.42
N GLU A 53 -8.19 5.95 1.56
CA GLU A 53 -9.54 5.44 1.80
C GLU A 53 -10.13 6.00 3.11
N ALA A 54 -9.35 5.97 4.19
CA ALA A 54 -9.77 6.53 5.47
C ALA A 54 -10.04 8.05 5.37
N MET A 55 -9.21 8.79 4.62
CA MET A 55 -9.42 10.21 4.37
C MET A 55 -10.70 10.46 3.56
N ALA A 56 -10.93 9.68 2.50
CA ALA A 56 -12.12 9.82 1.65
C ALA A 56 -13.41 9.63 2.45
N ARG A 57 -13.46 8.65 3.36
CA ARG A 57 -14.61 8.44 4.26
C ARG A 57 -14.90 9.68 5.12
N LEU A 58 -13.87 10.28 5.71
CA LEU A 58 -14.02 11.50 6.54
C LEU A 58 -14.54 12.70 5.72
N LEU A 59 -14.06 12.85 4.48
CA LEU A 59 -14.51 13.92 3.60
C LEU A 59 -15.98 13.74 3.20
N LEU A 60 -16.37 12.51 2.81
CA LEU A 60 -17.75 12.20 2.46
C LEU A 60 -18.71 12.41 3.64
N ASP A 61 -18.30 11.99 4.84
CA ASP A 61 -19.08 12.21 6.06
C ASP A 61 -19.23 13.71 6.37
N ARG A 62 -18.18 14.51 6.13
CA ARG A 62 -18.25 15.96 6.28
C ARG A 62 -19.20 16.59 5.26
N MET A 63 -19.16 16.14 4.01
CA MET A 63 -20.03 16.65 2.94
C MET A 63 -21.50 16.33 3.18
N LYS A 64 -21.83 15.16 3.76
CA LYS A 64 -23.21 14.78 4.10
C LYS A 64 -23.80 15.54 5.28
N ARG A 65 -22.96 16.17 6.11
CA ARG A 65 -23.36 16.94 7.30
C ARG A 65 -23.50 18.44 7.03
N SER A 66 -23.15 18.90 5.83
CA SER A 66 -23.38 20.26 5.31
C SER A 66 -24.62 20.30 4.44
#